data_AF-A0A3B8L4R8-F1
#
_entry.id   AF-A0A3B8L4R8-F1
#
_cell.length_a   1.000
_cell.length_b   1.000
_cell.length_c   1.000
_cell.angle_alpha   90.00
_cell.angle_beta   90.00
_cell.angle_gamma   90.00
#
_symmetry.space_group_name_H-M   'P 1'
#
loop_
_entity.id
_entity.type
_entity.pdbx_description
1 polymer ?
#
loop_
_entity_poly.entity_id
_entity_poly.type
_entity_poly.pdbx_seq_one_letter_code
_entity_poly.pdbx_strand_id
1 'polypeptide(L)' 'RWFGTNCLLARRMVERGVRFVQLYHSTWDDHSNLNANLKTNCDMTDLPAAGLITDLAQRGLLEDTL' A
#
# COMPACT_ATOMS: atom_id res chain seq x y z
N ARG A 1 -4.23 1.87 -10.17
CA ARG A 1 -4.00 0.40 -10.36
C ARG A 1 -2.61 -0.06 -9.91
N TRP A 2 -1.53 0.66 -10.24
CA TRP A 2 -0.16 0.26 -9.91
C TRP A 2 0.09 0.01 -8.42
N PHE A 3 -0.29 0.96 -7.55
CA PHE A 3 -0.08 0.83 -6.10
C PHE A 3 -0.77 -0.41 -5.51
N GLY A 4 -2.03 -0.67 -5.86
CA GLY A 4 -2.73 -1.86 -5.36
C GLY A 4 -2.17 -3.19 -5.87
N THR A 5 -1.59 -3.23 -7.07
CA THR A 5 -0.86 -4.42 -7.53
C THR A 5 0.38 -4.65 -6.67
N ASN A 6 1.09 -3.58 -6.28
CA ASN A 6 2.23 -3.66 -5.38
C ASN A 6 1.81 -4.13 -3.98
N CYS A 7 0.66 -3.69 -3.45
CA CYS A 7 0.09 -4.21 -2.21
C CYS A 7 -0.13 -5.74 -2.27
N LEU A 8 -0.73 -6.25 -3.36
CA LEU A 8 -0.92 -7.69 -3.53
C LEU A 8 0.40 -8.47 -3.63
N LEU A 9 1.43 -7.87 -4.25
CA LEU A 9 2.77 -8.46 -4.29
C LEU A 9 3.43 -8.44 -2.91
N ALA A 10 3.31 -7.35 -2.15
CA ALA A 10 3.83 -7.23 -0.79
C ALA A 10 3.24 -8.31 0.11
N ARG A 11 1.92 -8.53 0.08
CA ARG A 11 1.27 -9.64 0.79
C ARG A 11 1.89 -10.99 0.44
N ARG A 12 2.11 -11.28 -0.85
CA ARG A 12 2.73 -12.54 -1.30
C ARG A 12 4.20 -12.67 -0.89
N MET A 13 4.92 -11.54 -0.78
CA MET A 13 6.29 -11.53 -0.26
C MET A 13 6.31 -11.87 1.23
N VAL A 14 5.40 -11.29 2.02
CA VAL A 14 5.23 -11.61 3.45
C VAL A 14 4.88 -13.09 3.63
N GLU A 15 3.94 -13.63 2.85
CA GLU A 15 3.60 -15.07 2.85
C GLU A 15 4.79 -15.99 2.55
N ARG A 16 5.82 -15.49 1.85
CA ARG A 16 7.03 -16.23 1.52
C ARG A 16 8.17 -15.98 2.50
N GLY A 17 7.91 -15.31 3.63
CA GLY A 17 8.89 -15.06 4.68
C GLY A 17 9.85 -13.91 4.39
N VAL A 18 9.51 -12.99 3.48
CA VAL A 18 10.30 -11.76 3.30
C VAL A 18 10.17 -10.90 4.55
N ARG A 19 11.31 -10.60 5.18
CA ARG A 19 11.38 -9.92 6.49
C ARG A 19 11.08 -8.42 6.45
N PHE A 20 11.21 -7.80 5.28
CA PHE A 20 11.02 -6.36 5.13
C PHE A 20 10.54 -6.04 3.73
N VAL A 21 9.46 -5.25 3.64
CA VAL A 21 8.88 -4.79 2.38
C VAL A 21 8.57 -3.30 2.52
N GLN A 22 9.03 -2.50 1.56
CA GLN A 22 8.70 -1.08 1.48
C GLN A 22 7.81 -0.83 0.27
N LEU A 23 6.66 -0.20 0.49
CA LEU A 23 5.80 0.32 -0.57
C LEU A 23 6.00 1.83 -0.69
N TYR A 24 6.19 2.30 -1.92
CA TYR A 24 6.41 3.71 -2.21
C TYR A 24 5.47 4.18 -3.33
N HIS A 25 4.84 5.33 -3.13
CA HIS A 25 4.04 6.05 -4.12
C HIS A 25 4.65 7.44 -4.25
N SER A 26 5.22 7.78 -5.40
CA SER A 26 6.20 8.86 -5.52
C SER A 26 5.63 10.26 -5.76
N THR A 27 4.31 10.42 -5.84
CA THR A 27 3.68 11.63 -6.39
C THR A 27 3.22 12.63 -5.33
N TRP A 28 3.80 12.61 -4.13
CA TRP A 28 3.39 13.46 -3.00
C TRP A 28 3.97 14.90 -3.04
N ASP A 29 4.92 15.18 -3.92
CA ASP A 29 5.65 16.45 -3.98
C ASP A 29 5.06 17.43 -5.02
N ASP A 30 3.77 17.74 -4.83
CA ASP A 30 3.02 18.60 -5.77
C ASP A 30 3.30 20.08 -5.53
N HIS A 31 3.76 20.77 -6.58
CA HIS A 31 4.07 22.21 -6.56
C HIS A 31 2.95 23.09 -7.15
N SER A 32 1.86 22.49 -7.63
CA SER A 32 0.68 23.17 -8.17
C SER A 32 -0.52 22.23 -8.12
N ASN A 33 -1.75 22.75 -8.28
CA ASN A 33 -3.00 21.97 -8.27
C ASN A 33 -3.17 21.05 -7.03
N LEU A 34 -2.66 21.50 -5.88
CA LEU A 34 -2.49 20.70 -4.67
C LEU A 34 -3.75 19.89 -4.29
N ASN A 35 -4.92 20.52 -4.23
CA ASN A 35 -6.16 19.83 -3.84
C ASN A 35 -6.54 18.70 -4.80
N ALA A 36 -6.36 18.91 -6.10
CA ALA A 36 -6.71 17.90 -7.12
C ALA A 36 -5.71 16.73 -7.11
N ASN A 37 -4.42 17.04 -7.02
CA ASN A 37 -3.37 16.02 -7.03
C ASN A 37 -3.37 15.22 -5.71
N LEU A 38 -3.50 15.89 -4.55
CA LEU A 38 -3.66 15.21 -3.26
C LEU A 38 -4.85 14.27 -3.28
N LYS A 39 -6.02 14.72 -3.76
CA LYS A 39 -7.19 13.84 -3.87
C LYS A 39 -6.87 12.61 -4.72
N THR A 40 -6.23 12.82 -5.87
CA THR A 40 -5.85 11.73 -6.78
C THR A 40 -4.88 10.75 -6.12
N ASN A 41 -3.89 11.25 -5.39
CA ASN A 41 -2.92 10.44 -4.63
C ASN A 41 -3.61 9.63 -3.54
N CYS A 42 -4.46 10.26 -2.73
CA CYS A 42 -5.24 9.59 -1.70
C CYS A 42 -6.15 8.49 -2.30
N ASP A 43 -6.90 8.79 -3.36
CA ASP A 43 -7.77 7.82 -4.03
C ASP A 43 -6.97 6.61 -4.58
N MET A 44 -5.71 6.81 -4.97
CA MET A 44 -4.84 5.73 -5.45
C MET A 44 -4.26 4.86 -4.35
N THR A 45 -4.00 5.41 -3.15
CA THR A 45 -3.30 4.71 -2.07
C THR A 45 -4.21 4.20 -0.96
N ASP A 46 -5.33 4.87 -0.68
CA ASP A 46 -6.20 4.59 0.47
C ASP A 46 -6.80 3.18 0.40
N LEU A 47 -7.60 2.90 -0.64
CA LEU A 47 -8.26 1.60 -0.78
C LEU A 47 -7.26 0.42 -0.83
N PRO A 48 -6.15 0.48 -1.58
CA PRO A 48 -5.23 -0.66 -1.60
C PRO A 48 -4.39 -0.83 -0.33
N ALA A 49 -4.07 0.26 0.38
CA ALA A 49 -3.42 0.16 1.69
C ALA A 49 -4.34 -0.52 2.70
N ALA A 50 -5.61 -0.11 2.77
CA ALA A 50 -6.61 -0.76 3.62
C ALA A 50 -6.79 -2.24 3.25
N GLY A 51 -6.78 -2.55 1.95
CA GLY A 51 -6.82 -3.93 1.45
C GLY A 51 -5.63 -4.77 1.90
N LEU A 52 -4.41 -4.23 1.86
CA LEU A 52 -3.21 -4.93 2.34
C LEU A 52 -3.31 -5.28 3.82
N ILE A 53 -3.67 -4.31 4.67
CA ILE A 53 -3.80 -4.53 6.12
C ILE A 53 -4.88 -5.57 6.42
N THR A 54 -6.02 -5.46 5.74
CA THR A 54 -7.12 -6.42 5.89
C THR A 54 -6.70 -7.83 5.46
N ASP A 55 -6.02 -7.96 4.33
CA ASP A 55 -5.53 -9.25 3.82
C ASP A 55 -4.52 -9.90 4.77
N LEU A 56 -3.61 -9.11 5.35
CA LEU A 56 -2.65 -9.60 6.35
C LEU A 56 -3.37 -10.07 7.61
N ALA A 57 -4.35 -9.31 8.12
CA ALA A 57 -5.13 -9.68 9.29
C ALA A 57 -5.91 -10.99 9.07
N GLN A 58 -6.60 -11.12 7.94
CA GLN A 58 -7.36 -12.32 7.58
C GLN A 58 -6.50 -13.59 7.47
N ARG A 59 -5.18 -13.42 7.25
CA ARG A 59 -4.21 -14.51 7.11
C ARG A 59 -3.42 -14.77 8.40
N GLY A 60 -3.69 -14.02 9.47
CA GLY A 60 -2.93 -14.09 10.71
C GLY A 60 -1.49 -13.59 10.57
N LEU A 61 -1.17 -12.83 9.51
CA LEU A 61 0.17 -12.33 9.23
C LEU A 61 0.41 -10.92 9.80
N LEU A 62 -0.65 -10.21 10.20
CA LEU A 62 -0.54 -8.82 10.62
C LEU A 62 0.30 -8.66 11.90
N GLU A 63 0.08 -9.52 12.89
CA GLU A 63 0.77 -9.48 14.20
C GLU A 63 2.29 -9.73 14.09
N ASP A 64 2.73 -10.52 13.11
CA ASP A 64 4.16 -10.78 12.87
C ASP A 64 4.80 -9.72 11.94
N THR A 65 3.99 -8.85 11.34
CA THR A 65 4.44 -7.83 10.38
C THR A 65 4.52 -6.43 11.01
N LEU A 66 3.64 -6.10 11.97
CA LEU A 66 3.52 -4.79 12.62
C LEU A 66 3.75 -4.84 14.13
#